data_AF-A0A3N8GZK9-F1
#
_entry.id   AF-A0A3N8GZK9-F1
#
_cell.length_a   1.000
_cell.length_b   1.000
_cell.length_c   1.000
_cell.angle_alpha   90.00
_cell.angle_beta   90.00
_cell.angle_gamma   90.00
#
_symmetry.space_group_name_H-M   'P 1'
#
loop_
_entity.id
_entity.type
_entity.pdbx_description
1 polymer ?
#
loop_
_entity_poly.entity_id
_entity_poly.type
_entity_poly.pdbx_seq_one_letter_code
_entity_poly.pdbx_strand_id
1 'polypeptide(L)'
;MLCFLVVLQLVTKRKTRAWLSPVQLVESLQAWLIVHRAKCEWRDRVWIGHASLQIAKSVRSVDATALSERLPGVGDDSARPRGTLVNRLSLRIKCIRYLRDHV
;
A
#
# COMPACT_ATOMS: atom_id res chain seq x y z
N MET A 1 -8.90 2.11 -6.66
CA MET A 1 -7.56 2.36 -7.22
C MET A 1 -6.47 2.53 -6.16
N LEU A 2 -6.53 3.54 -5.28
CA LEU A 2 -5.44 3.85 -4.32
C LEU A 2 -4.96 2.65 -3.49
N CYS A 3 -5.87 1.94 -2.80
CA CYS A 3 -5.51 0.76 -2.01
C CYS A 3 -4.78 -0.33 -2.83
N PHE A 4 -5.19 -0.53 -4.08
CA PHE A 4 -4.57 -1.52 -4.98
C PHE A 4 -3.10 -1.15 -5.25
N LEU A 5 -2.84 0.12 -5.57
CA LEU A 5 -1.48 0.59 -5.82
C LEU A 5 -0.62 0.55 -4.55
N VAL A 6 -1.16 0.88 -3.38
CA VAL A 6 -0.43 0.75 -2.10
C VAL A 6 -0.03 -0.71 -1.86
N VAL A 7 -0.94 -1.66 -2.06
CA VAL A 7 -0.64 -3.09 -1.92
C VAL A 7 0.44 -3.51 -2.92
N LEU A 8 0.35 -3.05 -4.16
CA LEU A 8 1.34 -3.36 -5.19
C LEU A 8 2.73 -2.81 -4.82
N GLN A 9 2.81 -1.58 -4.31
CA GLN A 9 4.04 -0.99 -3.77
C GLN A 9 4.66 -1.86 -2.67
N LEU A 10 3.84 -2.33 -1.73
CA LEU A 10 4.31 -3.17 -0.63
C LEU A 10 4.78 -4.55 -1.11
N VAL A 11 4.07 -5.16 -2.05
CA VAL A 11 4.44 -6.47 -2.63
C VAL A 11 5.75 -6.35 -3.42
N THR A 12 5.87 -5.34 -4.28
CA THR A 12 7.11 -5.08 -5.03
C THR A 12 8.26 -4.83 -4.08
N LYS A 13 8.09 -3.97 -3.07
CA LYS A 13 9.14 -3.72 -2.05
C LYS A 13 9.57 -4.97 -1.31
N ARG A 14 8.66 -5.88 -1.01
CA ARG A 14 8.99 -7.17 -0.39
C ARG A 14 9.75 -8.10 -1.33
N LYS A 15 9.36 -8.15 -2.61
CA LYS A 15 9.94 -9.07 -3.62
C LYS A 15 11.29 -8.59 -4.16
N THR A 16 11.38 -7.32 -4.56
CA THR A 16 12.52 -6.78 -5.30
C THR A 16 13.41 -5.88 -4.44
N ARG A 17 13.01 -5.58 -3.20
CA ARG A 17 13.63 -4.58 -2.33
C ARG A 17 13.63 -3.14 -2.90
N ALA A 18 12.98 -2.91 -4.04
CA ALA A 18 12.75 -1.59 -4.65
C ALA A 18 11.26 -1.21 -4.61
N TRP A 19 10.96 0.08 -4.70
CA TRP A 19 9.58 0.55 -4.92
C TRP A 19 9.19 0.33 -6.39
N LEU A 20 7.90 0.43 -6.75
CA LEU A 20 7.52 0.38 -8.17
C LEU A 20 8.26 1.45 -8.95
N SER A 21 8.76 1.07 -10.13
CA SER A 21 9.25 2.05 -11.09
C SER A 21 8.09 2.90 -11.63
N PRO A 22 8.37 4.10 -12.14
CA PRO A 22 7.34 4.94 -12.77
C PRO A 22 6.59 4.22 -13.90
N VAL A 23 7.31 3.43 -14.72
CA VAL A 23 6.71 2.64 -15.82
C VAL A 23 5.72 1.61 -15.27
N GLN A 24 6.14 0.79 -14.31
CA GLN A 24 5.27 -0.21 -13.68
C GLN A 24 4.06 0.44 -13.00
N LEU A 25 4.24 1.62 -12.41
CA LEU A 25 3.16 2.35 -11.74
C LEU A 25 2.10 2.79 -12.76
N VAL A 26 2.52 3.37 -13.88
CA VAL A 26 1.62 3.80 -14.96
C VAL A 26 0.91 2.60 -15.58
N GLU A 27 1.63 1.52 -15.88
CA GLU A 27 1.04 0.28 -16.41
C GLU A 27 0.01 -0.33 -15.46
N SER A 28 0.34 -0.41 -14.18
CA SER A 28 -0.55 -0.99 -13.16
C SER A 28 -1.80 -0.14 -12.95
N LEU A 29 -1.65 1.19 -12.99
CA LEU A 29 -2.75 2.13 -12.89
C LEU A 29 -3.67 2.01 -14.11
N GLN A 30 -3.09 1.99 -15.32
CA GLN A 30 -3.84 1.86 -16.56
C GLN A 30 -4.57 0.51 -16.63
N ALA A 31 -3.91 -0.59 -16.27
CA ALA A 31 -4.53 -1.90 -16.18
C ALA A 31 -5.70 -1.92 -15.20
N TRP A 32 -5.54 -1.29 -14.02
CA TRP A 32 -6.62 -1.18 -13.04
C TRP A 32 -7.84 -0.42 -13.60
N LEU A 33 -7.61 0.71 -14.29
CA LEU A 33 -8.68 1.50 -14.91
C LEU A 33 -9.41 0.72 -16.00
N ILE A 34 -8.68 0.01 -16.87
CA ILE A 34 -9.27 -0.81 -17.95
C ILE A 34 -10.15 -1.91 -17.35
N VAL A 35 -9.64 -2.67 -16.38
CA VAL A 35 -10.37 -3.78 -15.75
C VAL A 35 -11.65 -3.30 -15.05
N HIS A 36 -11.61 -2.13 -14.42
CA HIS A 36 -12.75 -1.59 -13.66
C HIS A 36 -13.61 -0.63 -14.48
N ARG A 37 -13.34 -0.45 -15.79
CA ARG A 37 -14.02 0.50 -16.68
C ARG A 37 -14.16 1.91 -16.09
N ALA A 38 -13.14 2.33 -15.35
CA ALA A 38 -13.15 3.59 -14.62
C ALA A 38 -12.47 4.70 -15.43
N LYS A 39 -12.97 5.93 -15.29
CA LYS A 39 -12.30 7.15 -15.77
C LYS A 39 -11.55 7.80 -14.61
N CYS A 40 -10.42 8.40 -14.93
CA CYS A 40 -9.59 9.14 -13.98
C CYS A 40 -8.77 10.16 -14.78
N GLU A 41 -8.84 11.43 -14.39
CA GLU A 41 -8.14 12.50 -15.09
C GLU A 41 -6.62 12.39 -14.88
N TRP A 42 -5.84 12.86 -15.84
CA TRP A 42 -4.38 12.68 -15.82
C TRP A 42 -3.74 13.22 -14.54
N ARG A 43 -4.23 14.35 -14.01
CA ARG A 43 -3.77 14.96 -12.77
C ARG A 43 -4.05 14.06 -11.56
N ASP A 44 -5.23 13.46 -11.50
CA ASP A 44 -5.61 12.53 -10.42
C ASP A 44 -4.75 11.27 -10.46
N ARG A 45 -4.38 10.79 -11.66
CA ARG A 45 -3.49 9.63 -11.80
C ARG A 45 -2.11 9.91 -11.21
N VAL A 46 -1.54 11.08 -11.50
CA VAL A 46 -0.25 11.51 -10.93
C VAL A 46 -0.36 11.63 -9.42
N TRP A 47 -1.41 12.28 -8.92
CA TRP A 47 -1.64 12.45 -7.49
C TRP A 47 -1.81 11.10 -6.77
N ILE A 48 -2.64 10.20 -7.30
CA ILE A 48 -2.85 8.85 -6.74
C ILE A 48 -1.56 8.02 -6.77
N GLY A 49 -0.76 8.15 -7.82
CA GLY A 49 0.55 7.53 -7.91
C GLY A 49 1.47 7.94 -6.76
N HIS A 50 1.62 9.25 -6.53
CA HIS A 50 2.40 9.80 -5.42
C HIS A 50 1.84 9.38 -4.05
N ALA A 51 0.53 9.53 -3.84
CA ALA A 51 -0.17 9.16 -2.62
C ALA A 51 0.06 7.68 -2.26
N SER A 52 0.00 6.79 -3.26
CA SER A 52 0.19 5.35 -3.04
C SER A 52 1.56 5.03 -2.45
N LEU A 53 2.61 5.71 -2.92
CA LEU A 53 3.97 5.51 -2.42
C LEU A 53 4.14 6.06 -1.00
N GLN A 54 3.58 7.25 -0.72
CA GLN A 54 3.65 7.86 0.62
C GLN A 54 2.95 6.99 1.66
N ILE A 55 1.76 6.48 1.36
CA ILE A 55 1.02 5.57 2.24
C ILE A 55 1.80 4.25 2.43
N ALA A 56 2.36 3.68 1.37
CA ALA A 56 3.13 2.44 1.47
C ALA A 56 4.38 2.60 2.37
N LYS A 57 5.09 3.73 2.26
CA LYS A 57 6.23 4.06 3.12
C LYS A 57 5.82 4.22 4.59
N SER A 58 4.69 4.88 4.86
CA SER A 58 4.20 5.09 6.24
C SER A 58 3.66 3.82 6.90
N VAL A 59 3.28 2.80 6.14
CA VAL A 59 2.94 1.48 6.70
C VAL A 59 4.22 0.76 7.17
N ARG A 60 5.29 0.78 6.37
CA ARG A 60 6.55 0.14 6.75
C ARG A 60 7.27 0.84 7.90
N SER A 61 7.18 2.16 8.01
CA SER A 61 7.76 2.87 9.15
C SER A 61 7.13 2.40 10.45
N VAL A 62 5.79 2.25 10.48
CA VAL A 62 5.04 1.73 11.63
C VAL A 62 5.44 0.28 11.95
N ASP A 63 5.56 -0.58 10.94
CA ASP A 63 6.00 -1.97 11.14
C ASP A 63 7.45 -2.05 11.67
N ALA A 64 8.35 -1.16 11.23
CA ALA A 64 9.73 -1.12 11.68
C ALA A 64 9.85 -0.65 13.15
N THR A 65 9.09 0.38 13.55
CA THR A 65 8.97 0.79 14.96
C THR A 65 8.35 -0.32 15.82
N ALA A 66 7.29 -0.98 15.35
CA ALA A 66 6.64 -2.06 16.08
C ALA A 66 7.53 -3.31 16.22
N LEU A 67 8.42 -3.58 15.26
CA LEU A 67 9.45 -4.63 15.38
C LEU A 67 10.56 -4.24 16.37
N SER A 68 10.90 -2.95 16.45
CA SER A 68 11.89 -2.43 17.41
C SER A 68 11.39 -2.50 18.85
N GLU A 69 10.08 -2.40 19.09
CA GLU A 69 9.47 -2.47 20.42
C GLU A 69 9.19 -3.90 20.91
N ARG A 70 9.32 -4.93 20.04
CA ARG A 70 8.81 -6.30 20.32
C ARG A 70 9.88 -7.36 20.64
N LEU A 71 11.06 -6.97 21.12
CA LEU A 71 11.94 -7.90 21.85
C LEU A 71 11.70 -7.73 23.36
N PRO A 72 11.52 -8.82 24.15
CA PRO A 72 12.24 -10.09 24.02
C PRO A 72 11.35 -11.36 23.94
N GLY A 73 11.89 -12.37 23.25
CA GLY A 73 11.77 -13.79 23.63
C GLY A 73 10.48 -14.55 23.28
N VAL A 74 10.70 -15.76 22.75
CA VAL A 74 9.73 -16.86 22.57
C VAL A 74 8.93 -16.82 21.27
N GLY A 75 9.24 -17.79 20.42
CA GLY A 75 8.57 -18.03 19.14
C GLY A 75 7.13 -18.50 19.32
N ASP A 76 6.26 -18.01 18.47
CA ASP A 76 4.94 -18.60 18.25
C ASP A 76 4.64 -18.58 16.74
N ASP A 77 4.61 -19.78 16.17
CA ASP A 77 4.58 -20.07 14.73
C ASP A 77 3.14 -20.15 14.15
N SER A 78 2.15 -19.51 14.80
CA SER A 78 0.73 -19.76 14.48
C SER A 78 -0.09 -18.57 13.93
N ALA A 79 0.44 -17.34 13.90
CA ALA A 79 -0.40 -16.16 13.58
C ALA A 79 -0.41 -15.76 12.07
N ARG A 80 -1.05 -16.51 11.16
CA ARG A 80 -1.07 -16.08 9.72
C ARG A 80 -2.33 -16.00 8.86
N PRO A 81 -3.57 -16.13 9.36
CA PRO A 81 -4.73 -15.60 8.61
C PRO A 81 -5.24 -14.26 9.14
N ARG A 82 -5.26 -14.09 10.48
CA ARG A 82 -5.94 -12.97 11.14
C ARG A 82 -5.20 -11.64 10.99
N GLY A 83 -3.87 -11.65 11.05
CA GLY A 83 -3.04 -10.45 10.86
C GLY A 83 -3.13 -9.87 9.44
N THR A 84 -3.30 -10.70 8.41
CA THR A 84 -3.39 -10.25 7.01
C THR A 84 -4.70 -9.50 6.73
N LEU A 85 -5.81 -9.95 7.33
CA LEU A 85 -7.12 -9.28 7.23
C LEU A 85 -7.15 -7.95 8.01
N VAL A 86 -6.60 -7.93 9.21
CA VAL A 86 -6.45 -6.69 10.01
C VAL A 86 -5.57 -5.67 9.28
N ASN A 87 -4.47 -6.13 8.65
CA ASN A 87 -3.63 -5.28 7.81
C ASN A 87 -4.35 -4.74 6.58
N ARG A 88 -5.21 -5.55 5.93
CA ARG A 88 -6.03 -5.09 4.80
C ARG A 88 -7.06 -4.03 5.21
N LEU A 89 -7.74 -4.22 6.34
CA LEU A 89 -8.72 -3.25 6.86
C LEU A 89 -8.04 -1.95 7.31
N SER A 90 -6.92 -2.04 8.03
CA SER A 90 -6.10 -0.89 8.43
C SER A 90 -5.61 -0.08 7.23
N LEU A 91 -5.13 -0.77 6.19
CA LEU A 91 -4.68 -0.14 4.95
C LEU A 91 -5.82 0.56 4.21
N ARG A 92 -7.01 -0.07 4.17
CA ARG A 92 -8.21 0.54 3.59
C ARG A 92 -8.62 1.81 4.34
N ILE A 93 -8.60 1.79 5.68
CA ILE A 93 -8.90 2.96 6.52
C ILE A 93 -7.89 4.08 6.26
N LYS A 94 -6.58 3.77 6.20
CA LYS A 94 -5.54 4.77 5.88
C LYS A 94 -5.78 5.43 4.52
N CYS A 95 -6.11 4.64 3.50
CA CYS A 95 -6.41 5.18 2.17
C CYS A 95 -7.66 6.07 2.17
N ILE A 96 -8.71 5.68 2.89
CA ILE A 96 -9.94 6.48 3.00
C ILE A 96 -9.67 7.81 3.72
N ARG A 97 -8.92 7.79 4.84
CA ARG A 97 -8.53 9.02 5.55
C ARG A 97 -7.70 9.94 4.66
N TYR A 98 -6.69 9.39 3.99
CA TYR A 98 -5.84 10.18 3.09
C TYR A 98 -6.65 10.88 1.99
N LEU A 99 -7.64 10.19 1.40
CA LEU A 99 -8.55 10.78 0.42
C LEU A 99 -9.41 11.89 1.03
N ARG A 100 -9.94 11.72 2.24
CA ARG A 100 -10.76 12.72 2.91
C ARG A 100 -9.98 13.99 3.28
N ASP A 101 -8.71 13.85 3.62
CA ASP A 101 -7.89 14.97 4.09
C ASP A 101 -7.32 15.82 2.93
N HIS A 102 -7.38 15.33 1.69
CA HIS A 102 -6.70 15.94 0.54
C HIS A 102 -7.61 16.17 -0.70
N VAL A 103 -8.91 15.86 -0.59
CA VAL A 103 -9.95 16.09 -1.62
C VAL A 103 -11.08 16.88 -0.97
#